data_AF-A0A3P3G6H4-F1
#
_entry.id   AF-A0A3P3G6H4-F1
#
_cell.length_a   1.000
_cell.length_b   1.000
_cell.length_c   1.000
_cell.angle_alpha   90.00
_cell.angle_beta   90.00
_cell.angle_gamma   90.00
#
_symmetry.space_group_name_H-M   'P 1'
#
loop_
_entity.id
_entity.type
_entity.pdbx_description
1 polymer ?
#
loop_
_entity_poly.entity_id
_entity_poly.type
_entity_poly.pdbx_seq_one_letter_code
_entity_poly.pdbx_strand_id
1 'polypeptide(L)'
;MDHHLYLPGRFAPKPPNIVIDAPLALSPMGLLMTVVLSQSARVWLPRGFYTLLDNDEYYRHRPDQMGGSWLSPDTRGACLKELALELEPWRRAWQNGRLSSRVHWIGDAQYESALPEREETALLPRFEGCCAALESRLGDQPGTAAPLDECARDVIALSAALQPDSAYILTMAGTAGSGRPPFCDYLERLEFPARHHPGAFPGWSSPAFWPALAPLTASGRSAAIVQIVAPVILALPDGWTETDWALEDPAGQDDETPDDPWRNACALWHELAPAEVAA
;
A
#
# COMPACT_ATOMS: atom_id res chain seq x y z
N MET A 1 35.62 -23.93 19.91
CA MET A 1 34.56 -23.59 20.88
C MET A 1 34.56 -22.08 20.97
N ASP A 2 33.90 -21.45 20.01
CA ASP A 2 33.85 -19.98 19.92
C ASP A 2 32.61 -19.50 20.66
N HIS A 3 32.84 -18.99 21.87
CA HIS A 3 31.83 -18.28 22.63
C HIS A 3 31.59 -16.92 21.97
N HIS A 4 30.53 -16.83 21.15
CA HIS A 4 29.96 -15.56 20.78
C HIS A 4 29.45 -14.84 22.04
N LEU A 5 30.23 -13.86 22.48
CA LEU A 5 29.85 -12.87 23.49
C LEU A 5 28.56 -12.17 23.03
N TYR A 6 27.45 -12.48 23.71
CA TYR A 6 26.21 -11.72 23.58
C TYR A 6 26.41 -10.34 24.22
N LEU A 7 26.56 -9.31 23.39
CA LEU A 7 26.42 -7.92 23.82
C LEU A 7 24.92 -7.63 24.08
N PRO A 8 24.50 -7.30 25.30
CA PRO A 8 23.13 -6.91 25.59
C PRO A 8 22.96 -5.45 25.19
N GLY A 9 22.61 -5.25 23.92
CA GLY A 9 22.31 -3.96 23.32
C GLY A 9 21.64 -4.09 21.96
N ARG A 10 20.98 -5.23 21.69
CA ARG A 10 20.24 -5.43 20.44
C ARG A 10 19.01 -4.53 20.50
N PHE A 11 19.05 -3.42 19.76
CA PHE A 11 17.84 -2.75 19.30
C PHE A 11 16.89 -3.85 18.81
N ALA A 12 15.70 -3.95 19.42
CA ALA A 12 14.66 -4.82 18.87
C ALA A 12 14.48 -4.39 17.40
N PRO A 13 14.50 -5.31 16.43
CA PRO A 13 14.32 -4.95 15.04
C PRO A 13 13.02 -4.16 14.89
N LYS A 14 13.08 -3.01 14.20
CA LYS A 14 11.89 -2.18 13.92
C LYS A 14 10.86 -3.09 13.23
N PRO A 15 9.59 -3.11 13.67
CA PRO A 15 8.57 -3.89 12.99
C PRO A 15 8.47 -3.44 11.53
N PRO A 16 8.28 -4.36 10.57
CA PRO A 16 8.21 -3.99 9.17
C PRO A 16 6.96 -3.13 8.90
N ASN A 17 7.06 -2.28 7.86
CA ASN A 17 5.92 -1.52 7.36
C ASN A 17 5.16 -2.38 6.34
N ILE A 18 3.88 -2.61 6.60
CA ILE A 18 3.00 -3.34 5.68
C ILE A 18 1.91 -2.40 5.19
N VAL A 19 1.93 -2.07 3.91
CA VAL A 19 0.89 -1.27 3.25
C VAL A 19 -0.15 -2.23 2.68
N ILE A 20 -1.40 -2.15 3.11
CA ILE A 20 -2.45 -3.05 2.63
C ILE A 20 -3.17 -2.39 1.46
N ASP A 21 -3.17 -3.06 0.31
CA ASP A 21 -3.94 -2.65 -0.87
C ASP A 21 -5.46 -2.71 -0.60
N ALA A 22 -6.22 -1.74 -1.11
CA ALA A 22 -7.62 -1.57 -0.77
C ALA A 22 -8.51 -2.78 -1.12
N PRO A 23 -8.40 -3.44 -2.30
CA PRO A 23 -9.12 -4.67 -2.58
C PRO A 23 -8.81 -5.82 -1.61
N LEU A 24 -7.61 -5.89 -1.05
CA LEU A 24 -7.30 -6.88 -0.03
C LEU A 24 -7.89 -6.48 1.34
N ALA A 25 -7.76 -5.22 1.73
CA ALA A 25 -8.38 -4.70 2.96
C ALA A 25 -9.90 -4.90 2.97
N LEU A 26 -10.56 -4.66 1.82
CA LEU A 26 -12.01 -4.86 1.61
C LEU A 26 -12.37 -6.27 1.15
N SER A 27 -11.44 -7.22 1.17
CA SER A 27 -11.79 -8.62 0.95
C SER A 27 -12.54 -9.17 2.17
N PRO A 28 -13.37 -10.22 2.01
CA PRO A 28 -13.92 -10.97 3.14
C PRO A 28 -12.84 -11.34 4.16
N MET A 29 -13.06 -10.95 5.41
CA MET A 29 -12.12 -11.06 6.54
C MET A 29 -10.91 -10.09 6.51
N GLY A 30 -10.86 -9.16 5.56
CA GLY A 30 -9.75 -8.21 5.41
C GLY A 30 -9.60 -7.24 6.60
N LEU A 31 -10.71 -6.83 7.22
CA LEU A 31 -10.68 -6.07 8.49
C LEU A 31 -10.01 -6.86 9.61
N LEU A 32 -10.41 -8.13 9.80
CA LEU A 32 -9.85 -8.99 10.84
C LEU A 32 -8.36 -9.25 10.59
N MET A 33 -8.00 -9.56 9.33
CA MET A 33 -6.61 -9.74 8.92
C MET A 33 -5.78 -8.49 9.23
N THR A 34 -6.26 -7.30 8.88
CA THR A 34 -5.59 -6.02 9.18
C THR A 34 -5.35 -5.85 10.68
N VAL A 35 -6.38 -6.08 11.51
CA VAL A 35 -6.29 -5.91 12.97
C VAL A 35 -5.36 -6.95 13.62
N VAL A 36 -5.34 -8.18 13.12
CA VAL A 36 -4.42 -9.22 13.63
C VAL A 36 -2.98 -8.91 13.18
N LEU A 37 -2.79 -8.46 11.93
CA LEU A 37 -1.49 -8.10 11.38
C LEU A 37 -0.84 -6.95 12.14
N SER A 38 -1.62 -5.96 12.56
CA SER A 38 -1.13 -4.80 13.30
C SER A 38 -0.57 -5.16 14.68
N GLN A 39 -0.79 -6.39 15.19
CA GLN A 39 -0.16 -6.86 16.42
C GLN A 39 1.34 -7.14 16.25
N SER A 40 1.79 -7.39 15.02
CA SER A 40 3.16 -7.81 14.70
C SER A 40 3.88 -6.89 13.71
N ALA A 41 3.16 -5.97 13.06
CA ALA A 41 3.69 -5.01 12.09
C ALA A 41 3.12 -3.60 12.29
N ARG A 42 3.75 -2.62 11.62
CA ARG A 42 3.14 -1.30 11.37
C ARG A 42 2.31 -1.43 10.11
N VAL A 43 0.99 -1.41 10.26
CA VAL A 43 0.08 -1.57 9.13
C VAL A 43 -0.34 -0.21 8.63
N TRP A 44 -0.31 -0.01 7.32
CA TRP A 44 -0.66 1.22 6.65
C TRP A 44 -1.84 1.00 5.72
N LEU A 45 -2.79 1.93 5.72
CA LEU A 45 -3.90 2.00 4.78
C LEU A 45 -3.68 3.18 3.81
N PRO A 46 -4.12 3.06 2.54
CA PRO A 46 -4.05 4.17 1.60
C PRO A 46 -4.93 5.33 2.05
N ARG A 47 -4.54 6.57 1.69
CA ARG A 47 -5.31 7.79 2.00
C ARG A 47 -6.71 7.73 1.38
N GLY A 48 -6.82 7.33 0.11
CA GLY A 48 -8.09 7.14 -0.60
C GLY A 48 -9.03 6.09 0.01
N PHE A 49 -8.55 5.28 0.97
CA PHE A 49 -9.40 4.35 1.71
C PHE A 49 -10.46 5.10 2.51
N TYR A 50 -10.13 6.29 3.02
CA TYR A 50 -11.08 7.12 3.75
C TYR A 50 -12.26 7.55 2.86
N THR A 51 -12.00 7.95 1.61
CA THR A 51 -13.04 8.29 0.62
C THR A 51 -14.05 7.14 0.42
N LEU A 52 -13.56 5.90 0.37
CA LEU A 52 -14.41 4.70 0.28
C LEU A 52 -15.31 4.53 1.52
N LEU A 53 -14.78 4.79 2.71
CA LEU A 53 -15.53 4.64 3.96
C LEU A 53 -16.50 5.79 4.22
N ASP A 54 -16.13 7.01 3.88
CA ASP A 54 -16.97 8.20 4.05
C ASP A 54 -18.19 8.15 3.12
N ASN A 55 -18.01 7.58 1.93
CA ASN A 55 -19.05 7.40 0.92
C ASN A 55 -19.57 5.95 0.84
N ASP A 56 -19.54 5.19 1.96
CA ASP A 56 -19.88 3.76 1.95
C ASP A 56 -21.26 3.48 1.35
N GLU A 57 -22.25 4.30 1.69
CA GLU A 57 -23.63 4.07 1.29
C GLU A 57 -23.77 4.22 -0.24
N TYR A 58 -23.08 5.21 -0.80
CA TYR A 58 -23.04 5.42 -2.24
C TYR A 58 -22.43 4.21 -2.96
N TYR A 59 -21.25 3.75 -2.52
CA TYR A 59 -20.55 2.64 -3.18
C TYR A 59 -21.23 1.29 -2.98
N ARG A 60 -21.95 1.07 -1.87
CA ARG A 60 -22.80 -0.12 -1.71
C ARG A 60 -23.94 -0.19 -2.72
N HIS A 61 -24.48 0.95 -3.13
CA HIS A 61 -25.51 1.03 -4.17
C HIS A 61 -24.95 1.13 -5.59
N ARG A 62 -23.71 1.63 -5.74
CA ARG A 62 -23.00 1.81 -7.01
C ARG A 62 -21.57 1.25 -6.98
N PRO A 63 -21.36 -0.08 -6.82
CA PRO A 63 -20.02 -0.66 -6.73
C PRO A 63 -19.15 -0.41 -7.97
N ASP A 64 -19.77 -0.23 -9.14
CA ASP A 64 -19.09 0.08 -10.40
C ASP A 64 -18.33 1.42 -10.37
N GLN A 65 -18.73 2.33 -9.49
CA GLN A 65 -18.11 3.66 -9.33
C GLN A 65 -16.89 3.64 -8.41
N MET A 66 -16.57 2.50 -7.79
CA MET A 66 -15.37 2.37 -6.94
C MET A 66 -14.07 2.36 -7.74
N GLY A 67 -14.10 2.12 -9.06
CA GLY A 67 -12.88 2.03 -9.87
C GLY A 67 -12.31 0.61 -9.96
N GLY A 68 -11.00 0.48 -9.83
CA GLY A 68 -10.28 -0.78 -9.96
C GLY A 68 -9.97 -1.11 -11.43
N SER A 69 -9.40 -0.14 -12.16
CA SER A 69 -9.13 -0.29 -13.61
C SER A 69 -8.12 -1.41 -13.96
N TRP A 70 -7.36 -1.91 -12.98
CA TRP A 70 -6.41 -3.01 -13.12
C TRP A 70 -6.96 -4.36 -12.68
N LEU A 71 -8.17 -4.42 -12.12
CA LEU A 71 -8.84 -5.69 -11.86
C LEU A 71 -9.21 -6.35 -13.19
N SER A 72 -9.21 -7.69 -13.21
CA SER A 72 -9.59 -8.46 -14.40
C SER A 72 -10.98 -8.04 -14.89
N PRO A 73 -11.15 -7.59 -16.15
CA PRO A 73 -12.43 -7.13 -16.68
C PRO A 73 -13.56 -8.14 -16.51
N ASP A 74 -13.25 -9.43 -16.64
CA ASP A 74 -14.23 -10.53 -16.59
C ASP A 74 -14.82 -10.72 -15.18
N THR A 75 -14.05 -10.42 -14.13
CA THR A 75 -14.45 -10.64 -12.73
C THR A 75 -14.65 -9.34 -11.96
N ARG A 76 -14.25 -8.19 -12.51
CA ARG A 76 -14.27 -6.87 -11.86
C ARG A 76 -15.64 -6.55 -11.26
N GLY A 77 -16.73 -6.71 -12.02
CA GLY A 77 -18.07 -6.38 -11.53
C GLY A 77 -18.52 -7.22 -10.34
N ALA A 78 -18.16 -8.51 -10.30
CA ALA A 78 -18.44 -9.38 -9.16
C ALA A 78 -17.55 -9.03 -7.96
N CYS A 79 -16.25 -8.80 -8.22
CA CYS A 79 -15.29 -8.40 -7.22
C CYS A 79 -15.71 -7.10 -6.51
N LEU A 80 -16.06 -6.05 -7.26
CA LEU A 80 -16.46 -4.77 -6.68
C LEU A 80 -17.70 -4.89 -5.79
N LYS A 81 -18.67 -5.73 -6.17
CA LYS A 81 -19.84 -6.00 -5.33
C LYS A 81 -19.45 -6.65 -4.00
N GLU A 82 -18.50 -7.59 -4.01
CA GLU A 82 -17.99 -8.21 -2.78
C GLU A 82 -17.24 -7.19 -1.92
N LEU A 83 -16.36 -6.38 -2.51
CA LEU A 83 -15.61 -5.34 -1.78
C LEU A 83 -16.56 -4.33 -1.13
N ALA A 84 -17.63 -3.95 -1.83
CA ALA A 84 -18.61 -3.00 -1.33
C ALA A 84 -19.34 -3.50 -0.06
N LEU A 85 -19.56 -4.81 0.08
CA LEU A 85 -20.19 -5.39 1.27
C LEU A 85 -19.32 -5.19 2.54
N GLU A 86 -18.01 -5.14 2.37
CA GLU A 86 -17.06 -4.99 3.48
C GLU A 86 -16.88 -3.52 3.94
N LEU A 87 -17.40 -2.55 3.18
CA LEU A 87 -17.33 -1.13 3.54
C LEU A 87 -18.05 -0.82 4.88
N GLU A 88 -19.21 -1.43 5.12
CA GLU A 88 -19.99 -1.18 6.34
C GLU A 88 -19.29 -1.68 7.62
N PRO A 89 -18.78 -2.94 7.69
CA PRO A 89 -17.94 -3.38 8.80
C PRO A 89 -16.72 -2.48 9.05
N TRP A 90 -16.01 -2.08 7.99
CA TRP A 90 -14.87 -1.19 8.09
C TRP A 90 -15.24 0.19 8.62
N ARG A 91 -16.28 0.83 8.08
CA ARG A 91 -16.76 2.12 8.58
C ARG A 91 -17.14 2.04 10.06
N ARG A 92 -17.86 0.98 10.47
CA ARG A 92 -18.20 0.77 11.88
C ARG A 92 -16.96 0.61 12.75
N ALA A 93 -15.95 -0.12 12.30
CA ALA A 93 -14.70 -0.28 13.04
C ALA A 93 -13.98 1.07 13.20
N TRP A 94 -13.93 1.87 12.13
CA TRP A 94 -13.36 3.22 12.12
C TRP A 94 -14.08 4.14 13.10
N GLN A 95 -15.40 4.30 12.96
CA GLN A 95 -16.22 5.21 13.79
C GLN A 95 -16.21 4.84 15.28
N ASN A 96 -16.10 3.55 15.59
CA ASN A 96 -16.06 3.07 16.97
C ASN A 96 -14.63 3.05 17.57
N GLY A 97 -13.63 3.58 16.87
CA GLY A 97 -12.23 3.58 17.34
C GLY A 97 -11.67 2.18 17.58
N ARG A 98 -12.09 1.19 16.78
CA ARG A 98 -11.71 -0.23 16.93
C ARG A 98 -10.46 -0.61 16.13
N LEU A 99 -9.93 0.32 15.34
CA LEU A 99 -8.64 0.12 14.69
C LEU A 99 -7.52 0.21 15.74
N SER A 100 -6.55 -0.69 15.62
CA SER A 100 -5.38 -0.72 16.50
C SER A 100 -4.58 0.57 16.35
N SER A 101 -3.89 1.02 17.41
CA SER A 101 -2.92 2.14 17.34
C SER A 101 -1.73 1.88 16.41
N ARG A 102 -1.59 0.66 15.89
CA ARG A 102 -0.59 0.25 14.90
C ARG A 102 -1.15 0.14 13.47
N VAL A 103 -2.39 0.59 13.27
CA VAL A 103 -2.96 0.85 11.94
C VAL A 103 -2.81 2.34 11.69
N HIS A 104 -2.14 2.67 10.60
CA HIS A 104 -1.67 4.01 10.26
C HIS A 104 -2.23 4.44 8.91
N TRP A 105 -2.40 5.74 8.72
CA TRP A 105 -2.79 6.34 7.44
C TRP A 105 -2.33 7.79 7.39
N ILE A 106 -2.14 8.29 6.18
CA ILE A 106 -1.93 9.71 5.90
C ILE A 106 -3.29 10.29 5.49
N GLY A 107 -3.75 11.32 6.20
CA GLY A 107 -4.91 12.12 5.82
C GLY A 107 -4.49 13.38 5.05
N ASP A 108 -5.46 14.19 4.63
CA ASP A 108 -5.20 15.40 3.84
C ASP A 108 -4.42 16.45 4.65
N ALA A 109 -4.56 16.41 5.98
CA ALA A 109 -3.75 17.18 6.90
C ALA A 109 -3.08 16.30 7.95
N GLN A 110 -2.01 16.84 8.57
CA GLN A 110 -1.28 16.14 9.62
C GLN A 110 -2.18 15.73 10.80
N TYR A 111 -3.14 16.58 11.19
CA TYR A 111 -4.06 16.29 12.29
C TYR A 111 -5.13 15.23 11.95
N GLU A 112 -5.30 14.89 10.67
CA GLU A 112 -6.20 13.85 10.18
C GLU A 112 -5.47 12.51 9.99
N SER A 113 -4.14 12.53 10.05
CA SER A 113 -3.27 11.37 9.88
C SER A 113 -3.11 10.60 11.19
N ALA A 114 -3.03 9.27 11.09
CA ALA A 114 -2.60 8.41 12.20
C ALA A 114 -1.19 7.90 11.94
N LEU A 115 -0.18 8.67 12.34
CA LEU A 115 1.23 8.33 12.13
C LEU A 115 1.80 7.53 13.32
N PRO A 116 2.74 6.59 13.10
CA PRO A 116 3.47 5.94 14.18
C PRO A 116 4.20 6.96 15.08
N GLU A 117 4.34 6.61 16.35
CA GLU A 117 5.13 7.42 17.30
C GLU A 117 6.55 7.63 16.76
N ARG A 118 6.98 8.89 16.71
CA ARG A 118 8.28 9.34 16.18
C ARG A 118 8.48 9.19 14.67
N GLU A 119 7.41 9.04 13.87
CA GLU A 119 7.56 9.29 12.43
C GLU A 119 7.96 10.75 12.17
N GLU A 120 8.86 10.90 11.22
CA GLU A 120 9.53 12.16 10.91
C GLU A 120 8.52 13.09 10.21
N THR A 121 8.61 14.39 10.49
CA THR A 121 7.84 15.43 9.79
C THR A 121 8.02 15.39 8.27
N ALA A 122 9.02 14.66 7.78
CA ALA A 122 9.36 14.44 6.38
C ALA A 122 8.49 13.41 5.65
N LEU A 123 7.80 12.48 6.35
CA LEU A 123 7.05 11.42 5.68
C LEU A 123 5.92 11.98 4.82
N LEU A 124 5.14 12.94 5.34
CA LEU A 124 4.04 13.56 4.61
C LEU A 124 4.53 14.28 3.34
N PRO A 125 5.53 15.20 3.41
CA PRO A 125 6.13 15.79 2.23
C PRO A 125 6.61 14.79 1.17
N ARG A 126 7.30 13.74 1.60
CA ARG A 126 7.80 12.72 0.68
C ARG A 126 6.67 11.94 0.04
N PHE A 127 5.64 11.57 0.80
CA PHE A 127 4.45 10.90 0.29
C PHE A 127 3.74 11.75 -0.77
N GLU A 128 3.49 13.03 -0.49
CA GLU A 128 2.86 13.92 -1.47
C GLU A 128 3.71 14.11 -2.72
N GLY A 129 5.03 14.28 -2.58
CA GLY A 129 5.94 14.35 -3.73
C GLY A 129 5.91 13.07 -4.58
N CYS A 130 5.83 11.90 -3.94
CA CYS A 130 5.65 10.62 -4.62
C CYS A 130 4.32 10.56 -5.38
N CYS A 131 3.21 10.98 -4.76
CA CYS A 131 1.89 11.03 -5.37
C CYS A 131 1.86 11.97 -6.59
N ALA A 132 2.33 13.21 -6.43
CA ALA A 132 2.39 14.20 -7.51
C ALA A 132 3.22 13.69 -8.71
N ALA A 133 4.34 13.04 -8.44
CA ALA A 133 5.18 12.45 -9.49
C ALA A 133 4.50 11.26 -10.20
N LEU A 134 3.70 10.43 -9.50
CA LEU A 134 2.89 9.38 -10.15
C LEU A 134 1.76 9.96 -11.00
N GLU A 135 1.10 11.01 -10.51
CA GLU A 135 0.01 11.68 -11.22
C GLU A 135 0.49 12.30 -12.53
N SER A 136 1.65 12.96 -12.50
CA SER A 136 2.30 13.51 -13.70
C SER A 136 2.56 12.45 -14.77
N ARG A 137 2.96 11.23 -14.36
CA ARG A 137 3.16 10.09 -15.28
C ARG A 137 1.86 9.55 -15.88
N LEU A 138 0.79 9.54 -15.10
CA LEU A 138 -0.51 9.05 -15.56
C LEU A 138 -1.22 10.05 -16.49
N GLY A 139 -0.98 11.35 -16.30
CA GLY A 139 -1.66 12.42 -17.04
C GLY A 139 -3.19 12.36 -16.87
N ASP A 140 -3.93 12.93 -17.84
CA ASP A 140 -5.39 13.00 -17.83
C ASP A 140 -6.09 11.68 -18.21
N GLN A 141 -5.49 10.52 -17.90
CA GLN A 141 -6.08 9.24 -18.28
C GLN A 141 -7.45 9.03 -17.60
N PRO A 142 -8.52 8.73 -18.37
CA PRO A 142 -9.84 8.52 -17.81
C PRO A 142 -9.88 7.28 -16.91
N GLY A 143 -10.41 7.45 -15.68
CA GLY A 143 -10.57 6.36 -14.71
C GLY A 143 -9.49 6.30 -13.62
N THR A 144 -8.51 7.21 -13.60
CA THR A 144 -7.49 7.31 -12.54
C THR A 144 -8.00 7.99 -11.27
N ALA A 145 -9.08 8.78 -11.36
CA ALA A 145 -9.72 9.50 -10.25
C ALA A 145 -10.78 8.68 -9.49
N ALA A 146 -10.92 7.39 -9.79
CA ALA A 146 -11.79 6.54 -9.00
C ALA A 146 -11.10 6.12 -7.69
N PRO A 147 -11.82 5.92 -6.58
CA PRO A 147 -11.23 5.82 -5.25
C PRO A 147 -10.34 4.58 -5.07
N LEU A 148 -10.61 3.46 -5.73
CA LEU A 148 -9.69 2.33 -5.73
C LEU A 148 -8.39 2.69 -6.49
N ASP A 149 -8.49 3.36 -7.64
CA ASP A 149 -7.35 3.80 -8.44
C ASP A 149 -6.49 4.83 -7.66
N GLU A 150 -7.10 5.71 -6.88
CA GLU A 150 -6.42 6.52 -5.87
C GLU A 150 -5.72 5.66 -4.81
N CYS A 151 -6.41 4.69 -4.22
CA CYS A 151 -5.80 3.78 -3.24
C CYS A 151 -4.57 3.05 -3.78
N ALA A 152 -4.62 2.59 -5.03
CA ALA A 152 -3.50 1.90 -5.66
C ALA A 152 -2.28 2.83 -5.81
N ARG A 153 -2.50 4.09 -6.20
CA ARG A 153 -1.45 5.12 -6.27
C ARG A 153 -0.87 5.43 -4.90
N ASP A 154 -1.74 5.63 -3.90
CA ASP A 154 -1.32 5.88 -2.53
C ASP A 154 -0.49 4.72 -1.97
N VAL A 155 -0.86 3.47 -2.25
CA VAL A 155 -0.11 2.29 -1.82
C VAL A 155 1.31 2.29 -2.40
N ILE A 156 1.47 2.66 -3.68
CA ILE A 156 2.77 2.75 -4.36
C ILE A 156 3.59 3.91 -3.79
N ALA A 157 2.99 5.10 -3.72
CA ALA A 157 3.63 6.30 -3.21
C ALA A 157 4.09 6.13 -1.76
N LEU A 158 3.23 5.60 -0.90
CA LEU A 158 3.54 5.36 0.50
C LEU A 158 4.66 4.32 0.66
N SER A 159 4.62 3.24 -0.12
CA SER A 159 5.69 2.23 -0.09
C SER A 159 7.05 2.79 -0.52
N ALA A 160 7.06 3.78 -1.41
CA ALA A 160 8.27 4.47 -1.81
C ALA A 160 8.73 5.52 -0.77
N ALA A 161 7.79 6.30 -0.22
CA ALA A 161 8.06 7.31 0.80
C ALA A 161 8.62 6.72 2.10
N LEU A 162 8.25 5.47 2.42
CA LEU A 162 8.77 4.73 3.58
C LEU A 162 10.21 4.23 3.39
N GLN A 163 10.79 4.30 2.18
CA GLN A 163 12.20 3.91 1.97
C GLN A 163 13.15 4.91 2.66
N PRO A 164 14.30 4.48 3.21
CA PRO A 164 14.96 3.19 3.01
C PRO A 164 14.47 2.06 3.93
N ASP A 165 13.50 2.29 4.81
CA ASP A 165 12.93 1.21 5.62
C ASP A 165 12.23 0.18 4.73
N SER A 166 12.24 -1.08 5.18
CA SER A 166 11.54 -2.15 4.47
C SER A 166 10.02 -1.91 4.54
N ALA A 167 9.42 -1.64 3.38
CA ALA A 167 8.00 -1.56 3.16
C ALA A 167 7.54 -2.64 2.19
N TYR A 168 6.45 -3.32 2.56
CA TYR A 168 5.85 -4.39 1.77
C TYR A 168 4.38 -4.08 1.53
N ILE A 169 3.94 -4.20 0.28
CA ILE A 169 2.55 -4.11 -0.10
C ILE A 169 1.94 -5.50 0.04
N LEU A 170 0.85 -5.62 0.81
CA LEU A 170 0.05 -6.82 0.84
C LEU A 170 -1.19 -6.62 -0.05
N THR A 171 -1.33 -7.44 -1.08
CA THR A 171 -2.40 -7.34 -2.08
C THR A 171 -3.04 -8.71 -2.36
N MET A 172 -4.14 -8.71 -3.11
CA MET A 172 -4.81 -9.92 -3.58
C MET A 172 -3.87 -10.75 -4.47
N ALA A 173 -3.82 -12.06 -4.26
CA ALA A 173 -3.13 -12.95 -5.18
C ALA A 173 -3.85 -13.03 -6.54
N GLY A 174 -3.13 -13.52 -7.55
CA GLY A 174 -3.71 -13.87 -8.86
C GLY A 174 -4.74 -15.00 -8.77
N THR A 175 -5.48 -15.20 -9.86
CA THR A 175 -6.33 -16.40 -9.99
C THR A 175 -5.47 -17.67 -10.09
N ALA A 176 -6.06 -18.80 -9.70
CA ALA A 176 -5.39 -20.10 -9.70
C ALA A 176 -4.80 -20.41 -11.10
N GLY A 177 -3.47 -20.46 -11.19
CA GLY A 177 -2.74 -20.81 -12.41
C GLY A 177 -1.61 -19.84 -12.80
N SER A 178 -1.72 -18.54 -12.47
CA SER A 178 -0.61 -17.59 -12.69
C SER A 178 0.10 -17.16 -11.41
N GLY A 179 -0.61 -17.15 -10.27
CA GLY A 179 -0.12 -16.62 -8.97
C GLY A 179 0.16 -15.11 -8.98
N ARG A 180 0.19 -14.49 -10.16
CA ARG A 180 0.56 -13.10 -10.39
C ARG A 180 -0.57 -12.17 -9.91
N PRO A 181 -0.29 -11.26 -8.96
CA PRO A 181 -1.28 -10.31 -8.46
C PRO A 181 -1.79 -9.38 -9.57
N PRO A 182 -3.10 -9.08 -9.65
CA PRO A 182 -3.62 -8.06 -10.58
C PRO A 182 -2.95 -6.69 -10.40
N PHE A 183 -2.50 -6.39 -9.18
CA PHE A 183 -1.73 -5.18 -8.86
C PHE A 183 -0.45 -5.04 -9.69
N CYS A 184 0.18 -6.15 -10.12
CA CYS A 184 1.34 -6.12 -11.01
C CYS A 184 1.02 -5.55 -12.38
N ASP A 185 -0.22 -5.73 -12.87
CA ASP A 185 -0.64 -5.19 -14.16
C ASP A 185 -0.87 -3.68 -14.06
N TYR A 186 -1.25 -3.17 -12.88
CA TYR A 186 -1.27 -1.73 -12.61
C TYR A 186 0.14 -1.13 -12.62
N LEU A 187 1.09 -1.80 -11.98
CA LEU A 187 2.49 -1.37 -11.93
C LEU A 187 3.13 -1.31 -13.32
N GLU A 188 2.84 -2.27 -14.20
CA GLU A 188 3.34 -2.25 -15.57
C GLU A 188 2.77 -1.10 -16.42
N ARG A 189 1.52 -0.67 -16.16
CA ARG A 189 0.95 0.54 -16.79
C ARG A 189 1.68 1.82 -16.37
N LEU A 190 2.26 1.82 -15.17
CA LEU A 190 3.12 2.90 -14.66
C LEU A 190 4.58 2.77 -15.13
N GLU A 191 4.86 1.81 -16.02
CA GLU A 191 6.20 1.46 -16.50
C GLU A 191 7.13 0.95 -15.38
N PHE A 192 6.57 0.32 -14.34
CA PHE A 192 7.34 -0.34 -13.28
C PHE A 192 7.40 -1.83 -13.56
N PRO A 193 8.53 -2.37 -14.05
CA PRO A 193 8.63 -3.80 -14.37
C PRO A 193 8.37 -4.64 -13.11
N ALA A 194 7.36 -5.50 -13.17
CA ALA A 194 6.97 -6.36 -12.06
C ALA A 194 7.52 -7.78 -12.25
N ARG A 195 8.51 -8.17 -11.43
CA ARG A 195 9.22 -9.45 -11.54
C ARG A 195 8.89 -10.37 -10.37
N HIS A 196 8.69 -11.65 -10.66
CA HIS A 196 8.53 -12.66 -9.61
C HIS A 196 9.83 -12.83 -8.83
N HIS A 197 9.76 -12.79 -7.50
CA HIS A 197 10.86 -13.08 -6.61
C HIS A 197 10.82 -14.55 -6.15
N PRO A 198 11.86 -15.35 -6.41
CA PRO A 198 11.90 -16.74 -6.00
C PRO A 198 12.11 -16.84 -4.48
N GLY A 199 11.02 -17.00 -3.74
CA GLY A 199 11.02 -17.22 -2.29
C GLY A 199 10.63 -15.99 -1.47
N ALA A 200 10.51 -16.20 -0.15
CA ALA A 200 10.03 -15.19 0.79
C ALA A 200 10.97 -13.99 0.87
N PHE A 201 10.40 -12.78 0.98
CA PHE A 201 11.16 -11.56 1.19
C PHE A 201 11.87 -11.56 2.56
N PRO A 202 13.12 -11.08 2.65
CA PRO A 202 13.84 -10.96 3.92
C PRO A 202 13.04 -10.16 4.96
N GLY A 203 12.81 -10.73 6.14
CA GLY A 203 12.04 -10.07 7.21
C GLY A 203 10.52 -10.24 7.13
N TRP A 204 9.97 -10.71 6.00
CA TRP A 204 8.58 -11.16 5.93
C TRP A 204 8.39 -12.60 6.43
N SER A 205 9.42 -13.44 6.39
CA SER A 205 9.32 -14.85 6.80
C SER A 205 9.12 -15.07 8.32
N SER A 206 8.68 -14.07 9.07
CA SER A 206 8.40 -14.20 10.50
C SER A 206 7.16 -15.06 10.72
N PRO A 207 7.23 -16.12 11.54
CA PRO A 207 6.07 -16.92 11.90
C PRO A 207 4.91 -16.11 12.51
N ALA A 208 5.19 -14.91 13.02
CA ALA A 208 4.21 -14.00 13.59
C ALA A 208 3.17 -13.48 12.57
N PHE A 209 3.44 -13.59 11.27
CA PHE A 209 2.50 -13.15 10.22
C PHE A 209 1.50 -14.23 9.80
N TRP A 210 1.77 -15.51 10.07
CA TRP A 210 0.84 -16.60 9.69
C TRP A 210 -0.53 -16.50 10.37
N PRO A 211 -0.64 -16.17 11.67
CA PRO A 211 -1.96 -15.96 12.29
C PRO A 211 -2.77 -14.85 11.62
N ALA A 212 -2.10 -13.84 11.03
CA ALA A 212 -2.77 -12.76 10.32
C ALA A 212 -3.31 -13.20 8.95
N LEU A 213 -2.72 -14.21 8.32
CA LEU A 213 -3.18 -14.74 7.04
C LEU A 213 -4.30 -15.80 7.18
N ALA A 214 -4.45 -16.41 8.36
CA ALA A 214 -5.49 -17.42 8.61
C ALA A 214 -6.93 -16.98 8.23
N PRO A 215 -7.37 -15.73 8.51
CA PRO A 215 -8.69 -15.26 8.07
C PRO A 215 -8.87 -15.23 6.55
N LEU A 216 -7.80 -14.94 5.79
CA LEU A 216 -7.84 -14.94 4.31
C LEU A 216 -7.97 -16.37 3.79
N THR A 217 -7.17 -17.30 4.33
CA THR A 217 -7.28 -18.72 3.97
C THR A 217 -8.67 -19.27 4.30
N ALA A 218 -9.24 -18.89 5.45
CA ALA A 218 -10.59 -19.29 5.84
C ALA A 218 -11.69 -18.73 4.91
N SER A 219 -11.46 -17.58 4.28
CA SER A 219 -12.36 -17.02 3.26
C SER A 219 -12.09 -17.55 1.84
N GLY A 220 -11.18 -18.54 1.69
CA GLY A 220 -10.80 -19.12 0.42
C GLY A 220 -9.99 -18.17 -0.47
N ARG A 221 -9.38 -17.14 0.14
CA ARG A 221 -8.56 -16.15 -0.56
C ARG A 221 -7.08 -16.36 -0.30
N SER A 222 -6.29 -15.94 -1.27
CA SER A 222 -4.83 -15.88 -1.18
C SER A 222 -4.38 -14.43 -1.31
N ALA A 223 -3.19 -14.15 -0.76
CA ALA A 223 -2.56 -12.85 -0.81
C ALA A 223 -1.20 -12.96 -1.49
N ALA A 224 -0.65 -11.83 -1.87
CA ALA A 224 0.70 -11.72 -2.37
C ALA A 224 1.37 -10.49 -1.77
N ILE A 225 2.69 -10.54 -1.74
CA ILE A 225 3.52 -9.40 -1.39
C ILE A 225 4.06 -8.78 -2.65
N VAL A 226 4.06 -7.45 -2.68
CA VAL A 226 4.82 -6.66 -3.63
C VAL A 226 5.78 -5.75 -2.88
N GLN A 227 7.02 -5.69 -3.31
CA GLN A 227 8.01 -4.73 -2.85
C GLN A 227 8.32 -3.76 -3.98
N ILE A 228 8.09 -2.46 -3.75
CA ILE A 228 8.52 -1.41 -4.67
C ILE A 228 9.97 -1.04 -4.35
N VAL A 229 10.80 -0.95 -5.38
CA VAL A 229 12.18 -0.45 -5.30
C VAL A 229 12.24 0.83 -6.12
N ALA A 230 12.40 1.97 -5.46
CA ALA A 230 12.35 3.28 -6.09
C ALA A 230 13.58 4.12 -5.67
N PRO A 231 14.75 3.90 -6.30
CA PRO A 231 16.01 4.42 -5.79
C PRO A 231 16.10 5.96 -5.83
N VAL A 232 15.48 6.60 -6.83
CA VAL A 232 15.55 8.05 -7.03
C VAL A 232 14.65 8.80 -6.03
N ILE A 233 13.60 8.17 -5.51
CA ILE A 233 12.72 8.74 -4.47
C ILE A 233 13.47 9.10 -3.19
N LEU A 234 14.61 8.45 -2.91
CA LEU A 234 15.47 8.78 -1.77
C LEU A 234 16.17 10.14 -1.90
N ALA A 235 16.20 10.71 -3.11
CA ALA A 235 16.76 12.04 -3.36
C ALA A 235 15.71 13.15 -3.30
N LEU A 236 14.43 12.82 -3.10
CA LEU A 236 13.39 13.83 -2.90
C LEU A 236 13.63 14.60 -1.61
N PRO A 237 13.36 15.92 -1.58
CA PRO A 237 13.53 16.73 -0.39
C PRO A 237 12.58 16.27 0.73
N ASP A 238 13.09 16.30 1.96
CA ASP A 238 12.35 15.94 3.18
C ASP A 238 11.29 16.99 3.61
N GLY A 239 11.11 18.07 2.83
CA GLY A 239 10.20 19.16 3.16
C GLY A 239 9.85 20.01 1.96
N TRP A 240 8.72 20.71 2.06
CA TRP A 240 8.31 21.74 1.12
C TRP A 240 9.04 23.01 1.50
N THR A 241 9.72 23.64 0.56
CA THR A 241 10.22 25.00 0.74
C THR A 241 9.06 25.98 0.58
N GLU A 242 9.06 27.14 1.25
CA GLU A 242 8.01 28.16 1.07
C GLU A 242 7.86 28.61 -0.40
N THR A 243 8.92 28.43 -1.20
CA THR A 243 8.96 28.63 -2.65
C THR A 243 8.11 27.65 -3.46
N ASP A 244 7.78 26.47 -2.93
CA ASP A 244 6.95 25.48 -3.64
C ASP A 244 5.46 25.87 -3.67
N TRP A 245 5.04 26.83 -2.82
CA TRP A 245 3.71 27.44 -2.86
C TRP A 245 3.64 28.67 -3.77
N ALA A 246 4.78 29.21 -4.20
CA ALA A 246 4.80 30.33 -5.10
C ALA A 246 4.43 29.80 -6.49
N LEU A 247 3.25 30.20 -6.97
CA LEU A 247 2.90 30.21 -8.39
C LEU A 247 3.86 31.18 -9.11
N GLU A 248 5.15 30.86 -9.17
CA GLU A 248 6.08 31.58 -10.03
C GLU A 248 5.76 31.21 -11.47
N ASP A 249 5.44 32.25 -12.24
CA ASP A 249 5.17 32.21 -13.67
C ASP A 249 6.31 31.44 -14.37
N PRO A 250 6.06 30.35 -15.11
CA PRO A 250 7.09 29.46 -15.67
C PRO A 250 7.86 30.09 -16.85
N ALA A 251 7.99 31.41 -16.88
CA ALA A 251 8.77 32.15 -17.85
C ALA A 251 10.20 32.36 -17.33
N GLY A 252 10.99 31.30 -17.18
CA GLY A 252 12.44 31.48 -17.00
C GLY A 252 13.25 30.37 -16.34
N GLN A 253 12.68 29.23 -15.97
CA GLN A 253 13.48 28.10 -15.49
C GLN A 253 13.90 27.24 -16.67
N ASP A 254 15.23 27.09 -16.81
CA ASP A 254 15.87 26.32 -17.85
C ASP A 254 15.23 24.94 -18.06
N ASP A 255 15.20 24.53 -19.32
CA ASP A 255 14.63 23.30 -19.92
C ASP A 255 15.33 22.01 -19.44
N GLU A 256 15.71 21.91 -18.16
CA GLU A 256 16.05 20.64 -17.53
C GLU A 256 14.75 19.93 -17.21
N THR A 257 14.40 18.94 -18.05
CA THR A 257 13.34 17.98 -17.73
C THR A 257 13.46 17.59 -16.25
N PRO A 258 12.43 17.84 -15.42
CA PRO A 258 12.49 17.48 -14.01
C PRO A 258 12.84 15.99 -13.93
N ASP A 259 13.91 15.68 -13.22
CA ASP A 259 14.48 14.34 -13.17
C ASP A 259 13.42 13.41 -12.56
N ASP A 260 12.81 12.58 -13.40
CA ASP A 260 11.65 11.77 -13.04
C ASP A 260 11.91 10.96 -11.75
N PRO A 261 11.20 11.25 -10.63
CA PRO A 261 11.47 10.62 -9.34
C PRO A 261 11.26 9.10 -9.35
N TRP A 262 10.53 8.58 -10.32
CA TRP A 262 10.25 7.16 -10.49
C TRP A 262 11.17 6.48 -11.51
N ARG A 263 12.19 7.17 -12.01
CA ARG A 263 13.20 6.58 -12.89
C ARG A 263 13.83 5.35 -12.23
N ASN A 264 13.90 4.25 -12.99
CA ASN A 264 14.38 2.94 -12.54
C ASN A 264 13.54 2.30 -11.42
N ALA A 265 12.34 2.79 -11.14
CA ALA A 265 11.44 2.11 -10.23
C ALA A 265 11.04 0.73 -10.79
N CYS A 266 11.03 -0.28 -9.93
CA CYS A 266 10.57 -1.61 -10.28
C CYS A 266 9.87 -2.28 -9.11
N ALA A 267 9.22 -3.40 -9.38
CA ALA A 267 8.51 -4.17 -8.39
C ALA A 267 8.95 -5.62 -8.37
N LEU A 268 9.08 -6.17 -7.17
CA LEU A 268 9.27 -7.59 -6.93
C LEU A 268 8.00 -8.14 -6.29
N TRP A 269 7.54 -9.31 -6.72
CA TRP A 269 6.34 -9.92 -6.13
C TRP A 269 6.53 -11.39 -5.74
N HIS A 270 5.83 -11.81 -4.70
CA HIS A 270 5.83 -13.19 -4.21
C HIS A 270 4.43 -13.58 -3.72
N GLU A 271 3.89 -14.71 -4.18
CA GLU A 271 2.62 -15.23 -3.68
C GLU A 271 2.80 -15.80 -2.27
N LEU A 272 1.85 -15.49 -1.39
CA LEU A 272 1.78 -16.12 -0.07
C LEU A 272 0.98 -17.40 -0.20
N ALA A 273 1.69 -18.52 -0.35
CA ALA A 273 1.04 -19.82 -0.27
C ALA A 273 0.24 -19.89 1.05
N PRO A 274 -1.03 -20.33 1.02
CA PRO A 274 -1.71 -20.72 2.25
C PRO A 274 -0.81 -21.78 2.87
N ALA A 275 -0.39 -21.57 4.13
CA ALA A 275 0.53 -22.47 4.78
C ALA A 275 0.00 -23.90 4.58
N GLU A 276 0.66 -24.68 3.71
CA GLU A 276 0.49 -26.11 3.75
C GLU A 276 0.73 -26.46 5.20
N VAL A 277 -0.27 -27.09 5.81
CA VAL A 277 -0.15 -27.65 7.14
C VAL A 277 1.08 -28.53 7.08
N ALA A 278 2.21 -28.00 7.57
CA ALA A 278 3.44 -28.74 7.71
C ALA A 278 3.13 -29.82 8.73
N ALA A 279 2.70 -30.97 8.20
CA ALA A 279 2.47 -32.21 8.92
C ALA A 279 3.81 -32.86 9.26
#